data_AF-A0A812W6J9-F1
#
_entry.id   AF-A0A812W6J9-F1
#
_cell.length_a   1.000
_cell.length_b   1.000
_cell.length_c   1.000
_cell.angle_alpha   90.00
_cell.angle_beta   90.00
_cell.angle_gamma   90.00
#
_symmetry.space_group_name_H-M   'P 1'
#
loop_
_entity.id
_entity.type
_entity.pdbx_description
1 polymer ?
#
loop_
_entity_poly.entity_id
_entity_poly.type
_entity_poly.pdbx_seq_one_letter_code
_entity_poly.pdbx_strand_id
1 'polypeptide(L)'
;MADVSPQERELVEQVKTWFTCTEMEALVQTAVHFADANCAVFEPELGEHKLEYTRLHNEFKQLFEDRLNGFLSSIGATPEAFYEAFQKIGKEEGGEVQGLAEIMYTCLQYDFFCQIMCERKREMEMQQAAGLPPAPPQGPGGYAGDPMDGYSADGAGPPPAPP
;
A
#
# COMPACT_ATOMS: atom_id res chain seq x y z
N MET A 1 -11.55 33.42 9.94
CA MET A 1 -10.81 32.26 9.41
C MET A 1 -9.75 31.95 10.43
N ALA A 2 -9.65 30.71 10.90
CA ALA A 2 -8.55 30.33 11.79
C ALA A 2 -7.27 30.33 10.95
N ASP A 3 -6.30 31.14 11.34
CA ASP A 3 -4.99 31.21 10.70
C ASP A 3 -4.27 29.89 10.93
N VAL A 4 -3.93 29.17 9.85
CA VAL A 4 -3.13 27.94 9.94
C VAL A 4 -1.69 28.32 10.30
N SER A 5 -1.26 27.88 11.49
CA SER A 5 0.08 28.14 12.00
C SER A 5 1.18 27.42 11.19
N PRO A 6 2.42 27.94 11.19
CA PRO A 6 3.54 27.28 10.53
C PRO A 6 3.81 25.86 11.07
N GLN A 7 3.54 25.63 12.36
CA GLN A 7 3.69 24.29 12.96
C GLN A 7 2.65 23.30 12.40
N GLU A 8 1.41 23.74 12.19
CA GLU A 8 0.35 22.90 11.59
C GLU A 8 0.70 22.51 10.14
N ARG A 9 1.28 23.44 9.37
CA ARG A 9 1.76 23.16 8.00
C ARG A 9 2.91 22.17 7.99
N GLU A 10 3.90 22.38 8.87
CA GLU A 10 5.03 21.48 9.00
C GLU A 10 4.59 20.07 9.42
N LEU A 11 3.63 19.95 10.33
CA LEU A 11 3.06 18.65 10.74
C LEU A 11 2.40 17.93 9.57
N VAL A 12 1.54 18.61 8.80
CA VAL A 12 0.85 18.00 7.66
C VAL A 12 1.83 17.61 6.55
N GLU A 13 2.84 18.43 6.28
CA GLU A 13 3.87 18.11 5.29
C GLU A 13 4.74 16.92 5.72
N GLN A 14 5.06 16.80 7.01
CA GLN A 14 5.76 15.62 7.54
C GLN A 14 4.94 14.35 7.37
N VAL A 15 3.65 14.38 7.72
CA VAL A 15 2.75 13.22 7.54
C VAL A 15 2.58 12.89 6.06
N LYS A 16 2.43 13.89 5.19
CA LYS A 16 2.35 13.69 3.74
C LYS A 16 3.62 13.01 3.20
N THR A 17 4.79 13.49 3.60
CA THR A 17 6.07 12.95 3.15
C THR A 17 6.24 11.51 3.63
N TRP A 18 5.98 11.26 4.93
CA TRP A 18 6.01 9.91 5.48
C TRP A 18 5.06 8.96 4.76
N PHE A 19 3.81 9.38 4.55
CA PHE A 19 2.81 8.53 3.92
C PHE A 19 3.19 8.20 2.47
N THR A 20 3.58 9.20 1.68
CA THR A 20 3.86 9.00 0.25
C THR A 20 5.22 8.36 -0.04
N CYS A 21 6.25 8.63 0.77
CA CYS A 21 7.61 8.09 0.54
C CYS A 21 7.89 6.78 1.27
N THR A 22 7.10 6.41 2.29
CA THR A 22 7.42 5.26 3.14
C THR A 22 6.21 4.37 3.37
N GLU A 23 5.06 4.94 3.74
CA GLU A 23 3.94 4.12 4.22
C GLU A 23 3.05 3.57 3.10
N MET A 24 2.91 4.27 1.97
CA MET A 24 1.95 3.90 0.93
C MET A 24 2.22 2.49 0.36
N GLU A 25 3.48 2.17 0.05
CA GLU A 25 3.85 0.83 -0.42
C GLU A 25 3.72 -0.21 0.70
N ALA A 26 4.13 0.14 1.93
CA ALA A 26 4.04 -0.75 3.08
C ALA A 26 2.58 -1.09 3.43
N LEU A 27 1.65 -0.16 3.22
CA LEU A 27 0.22 -0.36 3.41
C LEU A 27 -0.34 -1.37 2.39
N VAL A 28 0.07 -1.29 1.13
CA VAL A 28 -0.32 -2.27 0.10
C VAL A 28 0.19 -3.66 0.48
N GLN A 29 1.46 -3.79 0.87
CA GLN A 29 2.01 -5.08 1.32
C GLN A 29 1.27 -5.61 2.54
N THR A 30 0.97 -4.74 3.51
CA THR A 30 0.22 -5.11 4.71
C THR A 30 -1.18 -5.60 4.36
N ALA A 31 -1.85 -4.96 3.41
CA ALA A 31 -3.16 -5.39 2.93
C ALA A 31 -3.11 -6.77 2.26
N VAL A 32 -2.10 -7.02 1.42
CA VAL A 32 -1.89 -8.34 0.79
C VAL A 32 -1.62 -9.41 1.83
N HIS A 33 -0.71 -9.18 2.77
CA HIS A 33 -0.40 -10.13 3.85
C HIS A 33 -1.61 -10.40 4.75
N PHE A 34 -2.38 -9.36 5.07
CA PHE A 34 -3.60 -9.49 5.83
C PHE A 34 -4.64 -10.31 5.05
N ALA A 35 -4.73 -10.13 3.73
CA ALA A 35 -5.59 -10.91 2.87
C ALA A 35 -5.13 -12.37 2.73
N ASP A 36 -3.83 -12.65 2.60
CA ASP A 36 -3.29 -14.02 2.58
C ASP A 36 -3.76 -14.84 3.79
N ALA A 37 -3.76 -14.22 4.96
CA ALA A 37 -4.14 -14.89 6.21
C ALA A 37 -5.66 -15.04 6.39
N ASN A 38 -6.47 -14.15 5.81
CA ASN A 38 -7.89 -14.02 6.18
C ASN A 38 -8.88 -14.16 5.00
N CYS A 39 -8.44 -14.16 3.75
CA CYS A 39 -9.34 -14.14 2.60
C CYS A 39 -10.17 -15.44 2.45
N ALA A 40 -9.78 -16.54 3.09
CA ALA A 40 -10.46 -17.83 2.98
C ALA A 40 -11.96 -17.77 3.35
N VAL A 41 -12.32 -16.93 4.32
CA VAL A 41 -13.70 -16.78 4.82
C VAL A 41 -14.60 -15.97 3.88
N PHE A 42 -14.00 -15.24 2.93
CA PHE A 42 -14.72 -14.41 1.97
C PHE A 42 -15.38 -15.26 0.90
N GLU A 43 -16.65 -15.01 0.61
CA GLU A 43 -17.44 -15.74 -0.39
C GLU A 43 -17.97 -14.77 -1.45
N PRO A 44 -17.13 -14.32 -2.41
CA PRO A 44 -17.51 -13.33 -3.41
C PRO A 44 -18.70 -13.77 -4.28
N GLU A 45 -18.85 -15.08 -4.46
CA GLU A 45 -19.89 -15.72 -5.28
C GLU A 45 -21.30 -15.71 -4.65
N LEU A 46 -21.40 -15.55 -3.33
CA LEU A 46 -22.69 -15.47 -2.65
C LEU A 46 -23.30 -14.08 -2.68
N GLY A 47 -22.49 -13.04 -2.96
CA GLY A 47 -22.94 -11.64 -2.94
C GLY A 47 -23.40 -11.12 -1.56
N GLU A 48 -23.22 -11.92 -0.50
CA GLU A 48 -23.63 -11.59 0.87
C GLU A 48 -22.40 -11.22 1.72
N HIS A 49 -22.52 -10.15 2.50
CA HIS A 49 -21.48 -9.68 3.40
C HIS A 49 -21.68 -10.24 4.81
N LYS A 50 -20.73 -11.02 5.29
CA LYS A 50 -20.77 -11.61 6.64
C LYS A 50 -20.34 -10.60 7.70
N LEU A 51 -20.85 -10.75 8.92
CA LEU A 51 -20.43 -9.98 10.10
C LEU A 51 -18.91 -10.10 10.37
N GLU A 52 -18.31 -11.24 10.02
CA GLU A 52 -16.87 -11.46 10.15
C GLU A 52 -16.04 -10.52 9.27
N TYR A 53 -16.57 -10.10 8.11
CA TYR A 53 -15.86 -9.16 7.22
C TYR A 53 -15.72 -7.79 7.88
N THR A 54 -16.75 -7.33 8.58
CA THR A 54 -16.68 -6.07 9.34
C THR A 54 -15.68 -6.16 10.49
N ARG A 55 -15.59 -7.32 11.15
CA ARG A 55 -14.58 -7.53 12.19
C ARG A 55 -13.16 -7.46 11.61
N LEU A 56 -12.90 -8.19 10.54
CA LEU A 56 -11.59 -8.18 9.86
C LEU A 56 -11.25 -6.80 9.29
N HIS A 57 -12.23 -6.05 8.81
CA HIS A 57 -12.04 -4.68 8.36
C HIS A 57 -11.59 -3.76 9.50
N ASN A 58 -12.19 -3.89 10.69
CA ASN A 58 -11.75 -3.13 11.86
C ASN A 58 -10.31 -3.50 12.29
N GLU A 59 -9.98 -4.79 12.26
CA GLU A 59 -8.60 -5.26 12.53
C GLU A 59 -7.61 -4.68 11.52
N PHE A 60 -7.95 -4.66 10.23
CA PHE A 60 -7.14 -4.03 9.19
C PHE A 60 -6.98 -2.52 9.39
N LYS A 61 -8.05 -1.80 9.73
CA LYS A 61 -7.99 -0.37 10.03
C LYS A 61 -7.04 -0.06 11.19
N GLN A 62 -7.10 -0.86 12.25
CA GLN A 62 -6.23 -0.69 13.42
C GLN A 62 -4.76 -0.78 13.05
N LEU A 63 -4.37 -1.68 12.13
CA LEU A 63 -2.98 -1.78 11.68
C LEU A 63 -2.45 -0.47 11.08
N PHE A 64 -3.28 0.25 10.34
CA PHE A 64 -2.89 1.55 9.80
C PHE A 64 -2.91 2.64 10.87
N GLU A 65 -3.95 2.69 11.70
CA GLU A 65 -4.07 3.65 12.80
C GLU A 65 -2.87 3.55 13.77
N ASP A 66 -2.43 2.34 14.10
CA ASP A 66 -1.27 2.11 14.96
C ASP A 66 0.04 2.64 14.34
N ARG A 67 0.21 2.49 13.02
CA ARG A 67 1.40 3.01 12.33
C ARG A 67 1.40 4.53 12.25
N LEU A 68 0.26 5.13 11.92
CA LEU A 68 0.09 6.58 11.94
C LEU A 68 0.35 7.13 13.34
N ASN A 69 -0.23 6.52 14.38
CA ASN A 69 -0.01 6.91 15.77
C ASN A 69 1.46 6.76 16.20
N GLY A 70 2.13 5.69 15.75
CA GLY A 70 3.55 5.48 15.97
C GLY A 70 4.42 6.57 15.34
N PHE A 71 4.13 6.94 14.10
CA PHE A 71 4.82 8.03 13.41
C PHE A 71 4.59 9.38 14.11
N LEU A 72 3.32 9.73 14.41
CA LEU A 72 2.97 10.97 15.10
C LEU A 72 3.67 11.07 16.46
N SER A 73 3.67 9.98 17.23
CA SER A 73 4.38 9.92 18.52
C SER A 73 5.89 10.11 18.35
N SER A 74 6.49 9.57 17.28
CA SER A 74 7.92 9.73 16.99
C SER A 74 8.33 11.18 16.68
N ILE A 75 7.41 12.00 16.17
CA ILE A 75 7.65 13.43 15.90
C ILE A 75 7.08 14.34 17.01
N GLY A 76 6.60 13.76 18.12
CA GLY A 76 6.05 14.50 19.26
C GLY A 76 4.67 15.12 19.01
N ALA A 77 3.93 14.63 18.02
CA ALA A 77 2.57 15.05 17.69
C ALA A 77 1.53 14.07 18.24
N THR A 78 0.30 14.55 18.41
CA THR A 78 -0.85 13.69 18.75
C THR A 78 -1.78 13.53 17.54
N PRO A 79 -2.59 12.45 17.49
CA PRO A 79 -3.58 12.25 16.45
C PRO A 79 -4.55 13.43 16.35
N GLU A 80 -5.01 13.96 17.49
CA GLU A 80 -5.92 15.09 17.53
C GLU A 80 -5.31 16.34 16.90
N ALA A 81 -4.05 16.65 17.25
CA ALA A 81 -3.32 17.78 16.68
C ALA A 81 -3.15 17.64 15.16
N PHE A 82 -2.85 16.43 14.68
CA PHE A 82 -2.80 16.14 13.26
C PHE A 82 -4.16 16.33 12.60
N TYR A 83 -5.24 15.73 13.12
CA TYR A 83 -6.58 15.85 12.54
C TYR A 83 -7.05 17.30 12.45
N GLU A 84 -6.82 18.10 13.49
CA GLU A 84 -7.17 19.52 13.50
C GLU A 84 -6.38 20.31 12.45
N ALA A 85 -5.05 20.12 12.39
CA ALA A 85 -4.19 20.76 11.40
C ALA A 85 -4.61 20.38 9.97
N PHE A 86 -4.81 19.09 9.74
CA PHE A 86 -5.17 18.50 8.46
C PHE A 86 -6.52 19.01 7.95
N GLN A 87 -7.52 19.11 8.84
CA GLN A 87 -8.83 19.67 8.50
C GLN A 87 -8.80 21.18 8.20
N LYS A 88 -7.98 21.95 8.93
CA LYS A 88 -7.86 23.40 8.67
C LYS A 88 -7.17 23.65 7.33
N ILE A 89 -6.04 22.97 7.08
CA ILE A 89 -5.29 23.09 5.84
C ILE A 89 -6.09 22.62 4.64
N GLY A 90 -6.81 21.50 4.74
CA GLY A 90 -7.67 21.01 3.66
C GLY A 90 -8.76 22.02 3.27
N LYS A 91 -9.25 22.84 4.21
CA LYS A 91 -10.24 23.90 3.94
C LYS A 91 -9.61 25.17 3.35
N GLU A 92 -8.35 25.47 3.66
CA GLU A 92 -7.67 26.70 3.23
C GLU A 92 -6.97 26.53 1.88
N GLU A 93 -6.18 25.47 1.73
CA GLU A 93 -5.30 25.27 0.58
C GLU A 93 -5.97 24.44 -0.52
N GLY A 94 -6.85 23.49 -0.15
CA GLY A 94 -7.51 22.58 -1.08
C GLY A 94 -6.53 21.76 -1.95
N GLY A 95 -7.07 20.87 -2.78
CA GLY A 95 -6.27 20.13 -3.77
C GLY A 95 -5.47 18.97 -3.20
N GLU A 96 -4.18 19.16 -2.90
CA GLU A 96 -3.24 18.05 -2.64
C GLU A 96 -3.44 17.40 -1.27
N VAL A 97 -3.61 18.21 -0.21
CA VAL A 97 -3.88 17.69 1.14
C VAL A 97 -5.24 16.97 1.19
N GLN A 98 -6.21 17.47 0.43
CA GLN A 98 -7.51 16.82 0.31
C GLN A 98 -7.41 15.51 -0.48
N GLY A 99 -6.64 15.47 -1.57
CA GLY A 99 -6.37 14.23 -2.30
C GLY A 99 -5.65 13.18 -1.44
N LEU A 100 -4.69 13.59 -0.61
CA LEU A 100 -4.04 12.70 0.35
C LEU A 100 -5.05 12.14 1.37
N ALA A 101 -5.96 12.97 1.88
CA ALA A 101 -7.04 12.56 2.77
C ALA A 101 -7.93 11.49 2.10
N GLU A 102 -8.30 11.73 0.85
CA GLU A 102 -9.13 10.82 0.06
C GLU A 102 -8.43 9.49 -0.19
N ILE A 103 -7.12 9.49 -0.50
CA ILE A 103 -6.33 8.26 -0.67
C ILE A 103 -6.29 7.46 0.64
N MET A 104 -5.91 8.11 1.75
CA MET A 104 -5.88 7.44 3.06
C MET A 104 -7.26 6.88 3.44
N TYR A 105 -8.33 7.64 3.21
CA TYR A 105 -9.69 7.20 3.49
C TYR A 105 -10.13 6.03 2.60
N THR A 106 -9.80 6.09 1.30
CA THR A 106 -10.14 5.07 0.30
C THR A 106 -9.46 3.75 0.63
N CYS A 107 -8.18 3.78 1.00
CA CYS A 107 -7.44 2.60 1.42
C CYS A 107 -8.07 1.89 2.65
N LEU A 108 -8.81 2.63 3.47
CA LEU A 108 -9.50 2.11 4.66
C LEU A 108 -10.99 1.89 4.44
N GLN A 109 -11.53 2.10 3.23
CA GLN A 109 -12.94 1.85 2.95
C GLN A 109 -13.25 0.37 2.96
N TYR A 110 -14.44 0.05 3.46
CA TYR A 110 -14.92 -1.32 3.56
C TYR A 110 -15.01 -2.01 2.19
N ASP A 111 -15.51 -1.31 1.16
CA ASP A 111 -15.60 -1.85 -0.20
C ASP A 111 -14.23 -2.17 -0.79
N PHE A 112 -13.28 -1.23 -0.67
CA PHE A 112 -11.91 -1.44 -1.15
C PHE A 112 -11.23 -2.62 -0.43
N PHE A 113 -11.43 -2.72 0.88
CA PHE A 113 -10.98 -3.86 1.68
C PHE A 113 -11.59 -5.19 1.20
N CYS A 114 -12.90 -5.23 0.95
CA CYS A 114 -13.57 -6.42 0.43
C CYS A 114 -13.05 -6.79 -0.97
N GLN A 115 -12.75 -5.81 -1.82
CA GLN A 115 -12.16 -6.05 -3.14
C GLN A 115 -10.81 -6.75 -3.03
N ILE A 116 -9.91 -6.24 -2.18
CA ILE A 116 -8.59 -6.85 -1.95
C ILE A 116 -8.74 -8.30 -1.44
N MET A 117 -9.62 -8.53 -0.48
CA MET A 117 -9.87 -9.86 0.07
C MET A 117 -10.40 -10.85 -0.97
N CYS A 118 -11.39 -10.43 -1.75
CA CYS A 118 -12.00 -11.27 -2.78
C CYS A 118 -11.04 -11.56 -3.94
N GLU A 119 -10.28 -10.54 -4.36
CA GLU A 119 -9.26 -10.70 -5.39
C GLU A 119 -8.19 -11.68 -4.94
N ARG A 120 -7.67 -11.50 -3.72
CA ARG A 120 -6.62 -12.37 -3.20
C ARG A 120 -7.09 -13.82 -3.07
N LYS A 121 -8.32 -14.04 -2.59
CA LYS A 121 -8.92 -15.38 -2.57
C LYS A 121 -8.95 -16.02 -3.95
N ARG A 122 -9.44 -15.29 -4.96
CA ARG A 122 -9.53 -15.78 -6.34
C ARG A 122 -8.15 -16.15 -6.90
N GLU A 123 -7.12 -15.36 -6.63
CA GLU A 123 -5.75 -15.67 -7.04
C GLU A 123 -5.24 -16.97 -6.40
N MET A 124 -5.49 -17.16 -5.10
CA MET A 124 -5.07 -18.36 -4.37
C MET A 124 -5.79 -19.61 -4.89
N GLU A 125 -7.08 -19.51 -5.17
CA GLU A 125 -7.87 -20.61 -5.76
C GLU A 125 -7.39 -20.96 -7.17
N MET A 126 -7.07 -19.96 -8.00
CA MET A 126 -6.51 -20.18 -9.33
C MET A 126 -5.13 -20.85 -9.28
N GLN A 127 -4.25 -20.44 -8.36
CA GLN A 127 -2.93 -21.06 -8.16
C GLN A 127 -3.06 -22.53 -7.71
N GLN A 128 -3.98 -22.81 -6.79
CA GLN A 128 -4.28 -24.18 -6.35
C GLN A 128 -4.83 -25.04 -7.50
N ALA A 129 -5.75 -24.50 -8.30
CA ALA A 129 -6.31 -25.18 -9.46
C ALA A 129 -5.26 -25.47 -10.55
N ALA A 130 -4.26 -24.59 -10.70
CA ALA A 130 -3.14 -24.76 -11.62
C ALA A 130 -2.05 -25.73 -11.11
N GLY A 131 -2.18 -26.26 -9.88
CA GLY A 131 -1.17 -27.13 -9.25
C GLY A 131 0.16 -26.42 -8.96
N LEU A 132 0.16 -25.08 -8.89
CA LEU A 132 1.33 -24.30 -8.54
C LEU A 132 1.48 -24.27 -7.00
N PRO A 133 2.72 -24.35 -6.47
CA PRO A 133 2.93 -24.13 -5.04
C PRO A 133 2.43 -22.73 -4.64
N PRO A 134 1.97 -22.54 -3.39
CA PRO A 134 1.55 -21.23 -2.91
C PRO A 134 2.67 -20.21 -3.15
N ALA A 135 2.33 -19.08 -3.76
CA ALA A 135 3.31 -18.03 -4.01
C ALA A 135 4.04 -17.68 -2.70
N PRO A 136 5.39 -17.61 -2.69
CA PRO A 136 6.10 -17.17 -1.50
C PRO A 136 5.58 -15.77 -1.10
N PRO A 137 5.54 -15.45 0.21
CA PRO A 137 5.18 -14.12 0.66
C PRO A 137 6.00 -13.10 -0.13
N GLN A 138 5.32 -12.22 -0.86
CA GLN A 138 5.99 -11.19 -1.64
C GLN A 138 6.65 -10.22 -0.66
N GLY A 139 7.91 -10.51 -0.29
CA GLY A 139 8.76 -9.59 0.43
C GLY A 139 8.97 -8.30 -0.37
N PRO A 140 9.47 -7.25 0.28
CA PRO A 140 9.57 -5.93 -0.33
C PRO A 140 10.32 -6.04 -1.65
N GLY A 141 9.66 -5.54 -2.71
CA GLY A 141 10.07 -5.66 -4.09
C GLY A 141 11.44 -5.03 -4.33
N GLY A 142 12.49 -5.83 -4.13
CA GLY A 142 13.73 -5.64 -4.84
C GLY A 142 13.44 -5.94 -6.30
N TYR A 143 13.36 -4.90 -7.12
CA TYR A 143 13.56 -5.00 -8.55
C TYR A 143 14.93 -5.68 -8.74
N ALA A 144 14.93 -7.01 -8.81
CA ALA A 144 16.05 -7.75 -9.33
C ALA A 144 16.12 -7.33 -10.79
N GLY A 145 17.02 -6.39 -11.07
CA GLY A 145 17.22 -5.86 -12.40
C GLY A 145 17.27 -7.01 -13.39
N ASP A 146 16.45 -6.90 -14.43
CA ASP A 146 16.58 -7.68 -15.65
C ASP A 146 18.07 -7.91 -15.95
N PRO A 147 18.53 -9.16 -16.11
CA PRO A 147 19.84 -9.39 -16.68
C PRO A 147 19.80 -8.82 -18.10
N MET A 148 20.55 -7.73 -18.31
CA MET A 148 20.74 -7.13 -19.63
C MET A 148 21.52 -8.14 -20.48
N ASP A 149 20.77 -8.98 -21.18
CA ASP A 149 21.25 -9.90 -22.20
C ASP A 149 21.82 -9.04 -23.35
N GLY A 150 23.15 -9.05 -23.52
CA GLY A 150 23.76 -8.57 -24.76
C GLY A 150 24.93 -7.60 -24.63
N TYR A 151 26.08 -8.09 -24.16
CA TYR A 151 27.37 -7.68 -24.75
C TYR A 151 28.43 -8.78 -24.61
N SER A 152 28.33 -9.81 -25.45
CA SER A 152 29.44 -10.71 -25.69
C SER A 152 30.50 -9.99 -26.51
N ALA A 153 31.53 -9.49 -25.83
CA ALA A 153 32.79 -9.14 -26.44
C ALA A 153 33.65 -10.40 -26.56
N ASP A 154 33.60 -11.09 -27.71
CA ASP A 154 34.74 -11.92 -28.15
C ASP A 154 34.76 -12.03 -29.68
N GLY A 155 35.91 -11.71 -30.25
CA GLY A 155 36.07 -11.49 -31.68
C GLY A 155 36.29 -12.78 -32.48
N ALA A 156 35.79 -12.78 -33.71
CA ALA A 156 36.35 -13.57 -34.81
C ALA A 156 35.87 -12.99 -36.14
N GLY A 157 36.67 -12.11 -36.73
CA GLY A 157 36.56 -11.81 -38.16
C GLY A 157 36.99 -13.03 -38.98
N PRO A 158 36.38 -13.30 -40.14
CA PRO A 158 36.72 -14.48 -40.94
C PRO A 158 38.15 -14.39 -41.50
N PRO A 159 38.85 -15.53 -41.67
CA PRO A 159 40.25 -15.56 -42.08
C PRO A 159 40.42 -15.22 -43.58
N PRO A 160 41.61 -14.70 -43.99
CA PRO A 160 41.90 -14.42 -45.39
C PRO A 160 42.16 -15.70 -46.21
N ALA A 161 41.80 -15.66 -47.49
CA ALA A 161 42.06 -16.74 -48.45
C ALA A 161 43.54 -16.77 -48.91
N PRO A 162 44.14 -17.95 -49.15
CA PRO A 162 45.53 -18.09 -49.61
C PRO A 162 45.64 -18.38 -51.12
N PRO A 163 46.87 -18.47 -51.65
CA PRO A 163 47.79 -17.38 -52.03
C PRO A 163 47.51 -16.76 -53.41
#